data_AF-A0A925EAJ8-F1
#
_entry.id   AF-A0A925EAJ8-F1
#
_cell.length_a   1.000
_cell.length_b   1.000
_cell.length_c   1.000
_cell.angle_alpha   90.00
_cell.angle_beta   90.00
_cell.angle_gamma   90.00
#
_symmetry.space_group_name_H-M   'P 1'
#
loop_
_entity.id
_entity.type
_entity.pdbx_description
1 polymer ?
#
loop_
_entity_poly.entity_id
_entity_poly.type
_entity_poly.pdbx_seq_one_letter_code
_entity_poly.pdbx_strand_id
1 'polypeptide(L)'
;MKLLSILVVSSLLFASCNNKTDQPGADDDTASLAQTIYSWQATLNDSTGKLEMKKMETTGPDTLAAQPVINFINTSYPNIRLEFVKISGDTIYIKIPDAMYLTQQMGSTGPTLYFANAVYNLTEIPGITHVDFDFEEGDHASPGTLNRGSFNDE
;
A
#
# COMPACT_ATOMS: atom_id res chain seq x y z
N MET A 1 42.90 48.99 2.19
CA MET A 1 42.37 50.29 1.75
C MET A 1 40.88 50.32 2.04
N LYS A 2 40.39 51.44 2.60
CA LYS A 2 38.98 51.79 2.89
C LYS A 2 38.13 51.69 1.61
N LEU A 3 36.82 51.44 1.61
CA LEU A 3 35.66 52.20 2.16
C LEU A 3 34.47 51.20 2.24
N LEU A 4 33.59 51.05 3.25
CA LEU A 4 32.72 51.93 4.04
C LEU A 4 31.73 52.83 3.25
N SER A 5 30.44 52.48 3.27
CA SER A 5 29.21 53.35 3.27
C SER A 5 27.96 52.43 3.31
N ILE A 6 27.29 52.20 4.45
CA ILE A 6 26.21 52.96 5.11
C ILE A 6 24.83 52.91 4.39
N LEU A 7 23.98 51.98 4.85
CA LEU A 7 22.66 52.15 5.52
C LEU A 7 21.61 53.13 4.95
N VAL A 8 20.41 52.63 4.60
CA VAL A 8 19.11 53.30 4.86
C VAL A 8 18.04 52.26 5.22
N VAL A 9 17.36 52.54 6.33
CA VAL A 9 16.24 51.85 6.98
C VAL A 9 14.91 52.26 6.34
N SER A 10 13.91 51.38 6.29
CA SER A 10 12.52 51.83 6.50
C SER A 10 11.65 50.72 7.06
N SER A 11 11.22 50.95 8.30
CA SER A 11 10.19 50.22 9.02
C SER A 11 8.81 50.51 8.44
N LEU A 12 7.94 49.50 8.36
CA LEU A 12 6.49 49.68 8.36
C LEU A 12 5.90 48.78 9.45
N LEU A 13 5.43 49.46 10.49
CA LEU A 13 4.60 48.93 11.58
C LEU A 13 3.21 48.62 11.01
N PHE A 14 2.70 47.42 11.26
CA PHE A 14 1.25 47.18 11.28
C PHE A 14 0.80 46.80 12.68
N ALA A 15 -0.33 47.41 13.02
CA ALA A 15 -0.87 47.59 14.34
C ALA A 15 -1.37 46.31 15.00
N SER A 16 -1.32 46.36 16.33
CA SER A 16 -1.99 45.47 17.28
C SER A 16 -3.50 45.38 17.02
N CYS A 17 -4.05 44.16 17.13
CA CYS A 17 -5.37 43.93 17.70
C CYS A 17 -5.28 42.77 18.70
N ASN A 18 -5.16 43.13 19.97
CA ASN A 18 -5.39 42.23 21.09
C ASN A 18 -6.90 42.22 21.32
N ASN A 19 -7.60 41.14 20.99
CA ASN A 19 -8.99 40.96 21.41
C ASN A 19 -9.04 39.77 22.37
N LYS A 20 -9.28 40.07 23.65
CA LYS A 20 -9.70 39.08 24.64
C LYS A 20 -11.14 38.72 24.31
N THR A 21 -11.38 37.44 24.05
CA THR A 21 -12.72 36.86 24.13
C THR A 21 -12.58 35.61 24.99
N ASP A 22 -13.29 35.61 26.12
CA ASP A 22 -13.46 34.48 27.02
C ASP A 22 -14.38 33.41 26.38
N GLN A 23 -14.17 32.16 26.85
CA GLN A 23 -14.95 30.91 26.70
C GLN A 23 -14.83 30.07 25.42
N PRO A 24 -15.12 28.75 25.51
CA PRO A 24 -14.81 27.76 26.55
C PRO A 24 -14.03 26.56 25.98
N GLY A 25 -13.53 25.67 26.84
CA GLY A 25 -12.83 24.46 26.42
C GLY A 25 -13.63 23.65 25.39
N ALA A 26 -13.02 23.46 24.23
CA ALA A 26 -13.32 22.34 23.36
C ALA A 26 -12.15 21.39 23.53
N ASP A 27 -12.41 20.29 24.21
CA ASP A 27 -11.55 19.12 24.24
C ASP A 27 -11.23 18.74 22.79
N ASP A 28 -10.04 19.12 22.34
CA ASP A 28 -9.48 18.61 21.10
C ASP A 28 -8.94 17.21 21.38
N ASP A 29 -9.89 16.27 21.55
CA ASP A 29 -9.66 14.84 21.38
C ASP A 29 -9.39 14.56 19.89
N THR A 30 -8.39 15.22 19.31
CA THR A 30 -7.68 14.66 18.16
C THR A 30 -6.75 13.59 18.71
N ALA A 31 -7.37 12.50 19.19
CA ALA A 31 -6.70 11.21 19.22
C ALA A 31 -6.37 10.89 17.76
N SER A 32 -5.16 11.26 17.34
CA SER A 32 -4.50 10.74 16.15
C SER A 32 -4.64 9.22 16.22
N LEU A 33 -5.62 8.68 15.50
CA LEU A 33 -5.73 7.25 15.25
C LEU A 33 -4.44 6.91 14.52
N ALA A 34 -3.45 6.41 15.26
CA ALA A 34 -2.26 5.84 14.66
C ALA A 34 -2.77 4.75 13.73
N GLN A 35 -2.72 5.02 12.42
CA GLN A 35 -3.10 4.05 11.42
C GLN A 35 -2.21 2.84 11.64
N THR A 36 -2.78 1.73 12.10
CA THR A 36 -2.02 0.51 12.35
C THR A 36 -1.46 0.06 11.00
N ILE A 37 -0.14 0.21 10.83
CA ILE A 37 0.57 -0.25 9.66
C ILE A 37 0.73 -1.76 9.80
N TYR A 38 0.07 -2.52 8.93
CA TYR A 38 0.23 -3.96 8.84
C TYR A 38 0.17 -4.44 7.40
N SER A 39 0.61 -5.67 7.19
CA SER A 39 0.58 -6.35 5.90
C SER A 39 0.28 -7.83 6.09
N TRP A 40 -0.01 -8.51 4.99
CA TRP A 40 -0.13 -9.95 4.95
C TRP A 40 1.07 -10.57 4.25
N GLN A 41 1.54 -11.69 4.78
CA GLN A 41 2.58 -12.51 4.17
C GLN A 41 2.07 -13.94 4.01
N ALA A 42 2.13 -14.47 2.80
CA ALA A 42 1.91 -15.88 2.52
C ALA A 42 3.20 -16.66 2.79
N THR A 43 3.11 -17.76 3.53
CA THR A 43 4.22 -18.69 3.78
C THR A 43 3.73 -20.12 3.62
N LEU A 44 4.60 -21.05 3.23
CA LEU A 44 4.31 -22.47 3.37
C LEU A 44 4.64 -22.93 4.79
N ASN A 45 3.77 -23.78 5.33
CA ASN A 45 4.09 -24.55 6.53
C ASN A 45 4.90 -25.78 6.15
N ASP A 46 6.17 -25.85 6.57
CA ASP A 46 7.08 -26.94 6.22
C ASP A 46 6.61 -28.34 6.68
N SER A 47 5.76 -28.41 7.70
CA SER A 47 5.26 -29.68 8.25
C SER A 47 4.01 -30.19 7.53
N THR A 48 3.17 -29.30 7.01
CA THR A 48 1.90 -29.68 6.37
C THR A 48 1.90 -29.46 4.85
N GLY A 49 2.85 -28.68 4.33
CA GLY A 49 2.91 -28.24 2.94
C GLY A 49 1.80 -27.26 2.55
N LYS A 50 1.02 -26.76 3.51
CA LYS A 50 -0.12 -25.88 3.25
C LYS A 50 0.26 -24.40 3.29
N LEU A 51 -0.49 -23.60 2.55
CA LEU A 51 -0.40 -22.15 2.61
C LEU A 51 -0.91 -21.62 3.95
N GLU A 52 -0.13 -20.71 4.55
CA GLU A 52 -0.50 -19.97 5.76
C GLU A 52 -0.34 -18.46 5.53
N MET A 53 -1.35 -17.70 5.94
CA MET A 53 -1.32 -16.24 5.93
C MET A 53 -0.94 -15.71 7.30
N LYS A 54 0.14 -14.93 7.37
CA LYS A 54 0.60 -14.26 8.58
C LYS A 54 0.38 -12.76 8.48
N LYS A 55 -0.26 -12.19 9.49
CA LYS A 55 -0.41 -10.75 9.62
C LYS A 55 0.86 -10.19 10.27
N MET A 56 1.51 -9.28 9.57
CA MET A 56 2.75 -8.65 10.01
C MET A 56 2.42 -7.26 10.57
N GLU A 57 2.46 -7.13 11.89
CA GLU A 57 2.29 -5.85 12.56
C GLU A 57 3.55 -4.99 12.36
N THR A 58 3.40 -3.67 12.17
CA THR A 58 4.47 -2.67 11.95
C THR A 58 5.17 -2.68 10.59
N THR A 59 4.76 -3.55 9.66
CA THR A 59 5.26 -3.57 8.28
C THR A 59 4.08 -3.56 7.33
N GLY A 60 4.00 -2.58 6.43
CA GLY A 60 2.86 -2.44 5.52
C GLY A 60 2.86 -1.13 4.75
N PRO A 61 1.80 -0.86 3.96
CA PRO A 61 1.67 0.36 3.20
C PRO A 61 1.35 1.56 4.10
N ASP A 62 1.75 2.75 3.66
CA ASP A 62 1.49 4.01 4.38
C ASP A 62 -0.01 4.26 4.61
N THR A 63 -0.85 3.87 3.63
CA THR A 63 -2.30 3.94 3.73
C THR A 63 -2.97 2.77 3.00
N LEU A 64 -4.22 2.45 3.38
CA LEU A 64 -5.04 1.44 2.71
C LEU A 64 -5.74 2.02 1.47
N ALA A 65 -4.94 2.51 0.54
CA ALA A 65 -5.35 2.98 -0.79
C ALA A 65 -4.61 2.19 -1.87
N ALA A 66 -5.16 2.17 -3.09
CA ALA A 66 -4.65 1.34 -4.18
C ALA A 66 -3.15 1.54 -4.45
N GLN A 67 -2.71 2.77 -4.72
CA GLN A 67 -1.32 3.03 -5.10
C GLN A 67 -0.32 2.74 -3.97
N PRO A 68 -0.55 3.15 -2.71
CA PRO A 68 0.34 2.80 -1.60
C PRO A 68 0.46 1.29 -1.35
N VAL A 69 -0.64 0.54 -1.41
CA VAL A 69 -0.61 -0.93 -1.27
C VAL A 69 0.17 -1.58 -2.42
N ILE A 70 -0.07 -1.14 -3.66
CA ILE A 70 0.64 -1.61 -4.85
C ILE A 70 2.14 -1.30 -4.75
N ASN A 71 2.51 -0.09 -4.31
CA ASN A 71 3.91 0.30 -4.13
C ASN A 71 4.60 -0.58 -3.08
N PHE A 72 3.91 -0.89 -1.98
CA PHE A 72 4.40 -1.79 -0.94
C PHE A 72 4.67 -3.20 -1.51
N ILE A 73 3.73 -3.76 -2.28
CA ILE A 73 3.88 -5.09 -2.90
C ILE A 73 5.06 -5.08 -3.90
N ASN A 74 5.11 -4.09 -4.80
CA ASN A 74 6.18 -3.96 -5.79
C ASN A 74 7.57 -3.81 -5.16
N THR A 75 7.66 -3.13 -4.01
CA THR A 75 8.92 -3.00 -3.26
C THR A 75 9.32 -4.35 -2.64
N SER A 76 8.34 -5.13 -2.19
CA SER A 76 8.57 -6.45 -1.58
C SER A 76 8.91 -7.54 -2.61
N TYR A 77 8.43 -7.40 -3.85
CA TYR A 77 8.62 -8.36 -4.95
C TYR A 77 9.13 -7.65 -6.22
N PRO A 78 10.39 -7.21 -6.27
CA PRO A 78 10.89 -6.33 -7.33
C PRO A 78 10.89 -6.94 -8.74
N ASN A 79 10.81 -8.27 -8.86
CA ASN A 79 10.76 -8.98 -10.14
C ASN A 79 9.33 -9.10 -10.71
N ILE A 80 8.31 -8.69 -9.95
CA ILE A 80 6.91 -8.73 -10.40
C ILE A 80 6.31 -7.36 -10.14
N ARG A 81 5.96 -6.66 -11.21
CA ARG A 81 5.44 -5.30 -11.13
C ARG A 81 3.93 -5.28 -11.34
N LEU A 82 3.20 -4.89 -10.30
CA LEU A 82 1.79 -4.58 -10.37
C LEU A 82 1.58 -3.14 -10.85
N GLU A 83 0.68 -2.95 -11.81
CA GLU A 83 0.23 -1.65 -12.28
C GLU A 83 -1.27 -1.48 -12.06
N PHE A 84 -1.65 -0.39 -11.40
CA PHE A 84 -3.06 -0.06 -11.18
C PHE A 84 -3.75 0.28 -12.50
N VAL A 85 -4.89 -0.38 -12.78
CA VAL A 85 -5.72 -0.05 -13.95
C VAL A 85 -6.94 0.77 -13.53
N LYS A 86 -7.78 0.20 -12.66
CA LYS A 86 -9.02 0.83 -12.16
C LYS A 86 -9.59 0.08 -10.96
N ILE A 87 -10.59 0.66 -10.33
CA ILE A 87 -11.54 -0.04 -9.44
C ILE A 87 -12.92 0.01 -10.09
N SER A 88 -13.66 -1.09 -10.05
CA SER A 88 -15.05 -1.13 -10.47
C SER A 88 -15.83 -2.04 -9.54
N GLY A 89 -16.78 -1.48 -8.79
CA GLY A 89 -17.48 -2.23 -7.73
C GLY A 89 -16.51 -2.59 -6.60
N ASP A 90 -16.48 -3.87 -6.25
CA ASP A 90 -15.62 -4.47 -5.22
C ASP A 90 -14.33 -5.10 -5.78
N THR A 91 -14.04 -4.87 -7.06
CA THR A 91 -12.87 -5.41 -7.75
C THR A 91 -11.85 -4.32 -8.06
N ILE A 92 -10.60 -4.56 -7.68
CA ILE A 92 -9.44 -3.81 -8.16
C ILE A 92 -8.80 -4.54 -9.34
N TYR A 93 -8.55 -3.83 -10.43
CA TYR A 93 -7.97 -4.36 -11.66
C TYR A 93 -6.50 -3.99 -11.73
N ILE A 94 -5.66 -5.00 -11.87
CA ILE A 94 -4.20 -4.92 -11.82
C ILE A 94 -3.63 -5.54 -13.09
N LYS A 95 -2.67 -4.86 -13.69
CA LYS A 95 -1.88 -5.40 -14.79
C LYS A 95 -0.50 -5.83 -14.32
N ILE A 96 0.02 -6.94 -14.85
CA ILE A 96 1.42 -7.35 -14.71
C ILE A 96 2.03 -7.36 -16.12
N PRO A 97 2.74 -6.30 -16.53
CA PRO A 97 3.17 -6.12 -17.92
C PRO A 97 4.28 -7.10 -18.33
N ASP A 98 5.10 -7.57 -17.39
CA ASP A 98 6.06 -8.64 -17.58
C ASP A 98 5.82 -9.70 -16.51
N ALA A 99 5.27 -10.84 -16.93
CA ALA A 99 4.93 -11.95 -16.05
C ALA A 99 5.93 -13.11 -16.14
N MET A 100 7.03 -12.99 -16.90
CA MET A 100 7.96 -14.10 -17.14
C MET A 100 8.51 -14.69 -15.83
N TYR A 101 8.88 -13.83 -14.87
CA TYR A 101 9.35 -14.32 -13.58
C TYR A 101 8.26 -15.08 -12.82
N LEU A 102 7.05 -14.51 -12.80
CA LEU A 102 5.87 -15.07 -12.14
C LEU A 102 5.48 -16.42 -12.76
N THR A 103 5.37 -16.50 -14.08
CA THR A 103 4.78 -17.67 -14.74
C THR A 103 5.78 -18.78 -15.05
N GLN A 104 7.10 -18.49 -15.07
CA GLN A 104 8.11 -19.44 -15.55
C GLN A 104 9.32 -19.62 -14.62
N GLN A 105 9.70 -18.62 -13.83
CA GLN A 105 11.02 -18.63 -13.15
C GLN A 105 10.96 -18.81 -11.63
N MET A 106 9.83 -18.47 -11.00
CA MET A 106 9.72 -18.51 -9.53
C MET A 106 9.39 -19.90 -8.95
N GLY A 107 9.24 -20.92 -9.82
CA GLY A 107 8.86 -22.29 -9.46
C GLY A 107 7.36 -22.45 -9.17
N SER A 108 6.85 -23.68 -9.21
CA SER A 108 5.39 -23.95 -9.24
C SER A 108 4.61 -23.47 -8.01
N THR A 109 5.23 -23.43 -6.83
CA THR A 109 4.62 -22.90 -5.60
C THR A 109 4.61 -21.38 -5.55
N GLY A 110 5.56 -20.74 -6.23
CA GLY A 110 5.80 -19.30 -6.14
C GLY A 110 4.57 -18.46 -6.50
N PRO A 111 3.85 -18.73 -7.61
CA PRO A 111 2.67 -17.97 -7.98
C PRO A 111 1.57 -18.01 -6.94
N THR A 112 1.28 -19.17 -6.36
CA THR A 112 0.27 -19.31 -5.30
C THR A 112 0.59 -18.40 -4.12
N LEU A 113 1.84 -18.44 -3.62
CA LEU A 113 2.26 -17.59 -2.51
C LEU A 113 2.22 -16.09 -2.87
N TYR A 114 2.64 -15.74 -4.10
CA TYR A 114 2.62 -14.37 -4.57
C TYR A 114 1.19 -13.82 -4.68
N PHE A 115 0.29 -14.56 -5.32
CA PHE A 115 -1.09 -14.15 -5.46
C PHE A 115 -1.80 -14.08 -4.12
N ALA A 116 -1.58 -15.03 -3.20
CA ALA A 116 -2.14 -14.96 -1.85
C ALA A 116 -1.66 -13.70 -1.11
N ASN A 117 -0.36 -13.38 -1.19
CA ASN A 117 0.18 -12.14 -0.63
C ASN A 117 -0.49 -10.90 -1.24
N ALA A 118 -0.51 -10.80 -2.58
CA ALA A 118 -1.07 -9.65 -3.27
C ALA A 118 -2.56 -9.48 -2.99
N VAL A 119 -3.35 -10.56 -3.08
CA VAL A 119 -4.79 -10.55 -2.86
C VAL A 119 -5.13 -10.15 -1.42
N TYR A 120 -4.46 -10.73 -0.42
CA TYR A 120 -4.76 -10.37 0.96
C TYR A 120 -4.43 -8.91 1.25
N ASN A 121 -3.30 -8.39 0.77
CA ASN A 121 -2.95 -6.98 0.96
C ASN A 121 -3.89 -6.02 0.20
N LEU A 122 -4.24 -6.31 -1.05
CA LEU A 122 -5.13 -5.45 -1.85
C LEU A 122 -6.57 -5.45 -1.35
N THR A 123 -7.04 -6.57 -0.78
CA THR A 123 -8.38 -6.68 -0.17
C THR A 123 -8.44 -6.13 1.26
N GLU A 124 -7.35 -5.58 1.81
CA GLU A 124 -7.42 -4.72 2.99
C GLU A 124 -7.89 -3.30 2.65
N ILE A 125 -7.86 -2.90 1.37
CA ILE A 125 -8.43 -1.63 0.92
C ILE A 125 -9.94 -1.68 1.19
N PRO A 126 -10.52 -0.74 1.97
CA PRO A 126 -11.93 -0.76 2.29
C PRO A 126 -12.82 -0.82 1.04
N GLY A 127 -13.71 -1.81 1.00
CA GLY A 127 -14.65 -2.03 -0.11
C GLY A 127 -14.12 -2.93 -1.23
N ILE A 128 -12.85 -3.38 -1.19
CA ILE A 128 -12.29 -4.30 -2.17
C ILE A 128 -12.31 -5.74 -1.63
N THR A 129 -12.91 -6.64 -2.39
CA THR A 129 -13.03 -8.07 -2.05
C THR A 129 -12.40 -8.98 -3.12
N HIS A 130 -12.21 -8.46 -4.33
CA HIS A 130 -11.65 -9.18 -5.47
C HIS A 130 -10.48 -8.41 -6.09
N VAL A 131 -9.52 -9.16 -6.62
CA VAL A 131 -8.42 -8.62 -7.42
C VAL A 131 -8.43 -9.33 -8.77
N ASP A 132 -8.53 -8.56 -9.85
CA ASP A 132 -8.41 -9.08 -11.21
C ASP A 132 -7.00 -8.82 -11.73
N PHE A 133 -6.31 -9.89 -12.13
CA PHE A 133 -4.95 -9.83 -12.67
C PHE A 133 -4.97 -10.05 -14.19
N ASP A 134 -4.52 -9.06 -14.94
CA ASP A 134 -4.30 -9.12 -16.38
C ASP A 134 -2.80 -9.27 -16.68
N PHE A 135 -2.41 -10.39 -17.27
CA PHE A 135 -1.04 -10.69 -17.67
C PHE A 135 -0.98 -11.83 -18.69
N GLU A 136 0.18 -12.00 -19.33
CA GLU A 136 0.43 -13.11 -20.26
C GLU A 136 0.56 -14.43 -19.50
N GLU A 137 -0.36 -15.36 -19.77
CA GLU A 137 -0.36 -16.71 -19.19
C GLU A 137 0.95 -17.47 -19.46
N GLY A 138 1.35 -18.31 -18.50
CA GLY A 138 2.42 -19.28 -18.70
C GLY A 138 2.24 -20.53 -17.83
N ASP A 139 3.27 -21.37 -17.79
CA ASP A 139 3.19 -22.77 -17.34
C ASP A 139 2.79 -22.92 -15.86
N HIS A 140 3.00 -21.88 -15.05
CA HIS A 140 2.72 -21.91 -13.61
C HIS A 140 1.64 -20.94 -13.14
N ALA A 141 1.12 -20.06 -14.00
CA ALA A 141 0.08 -19.12 -13.63
C ALA A 141 -0.70 -18.59 -14.83
N SER A 142 -2.01 -18.45 -14.63
CA SER A 142 -2.96 -17.90 -15.60
C SER A 142 -3.63 -16.63 -15.03
N PRO A 143 -3.98 -15.66 -15.87
CA PRO A 143 -4.68 -14.44 -15.44
C PRO A 143 -6.10 -14.76 -14.94
N GLY A 144 -6.68 -13.83 -14.19
CA GLY A 144 -8.06 -13.94 -13.72
C GLY A 144 -8.34 -13.20 -12.42
N THR A 145 -9.59 -13.36 -11.95
CA THR A 145 -10.08 -12.75 -10.72
C THR A 145 -9.90 -13.68 -9.54
N LEU A 146 -9.20 -13.23 -8.51
CA LEU A 146 -8.95 -13.95 -7.26
C LEU A 146 -9.53 -13.19 -6.06
N ASN A 147 -9.88 -13.93 -5.02
CA ASN A 147 -10.25 -13.40 -3.71
C ASN A 147 -9.59 -14.23 -2.61
N ARG A 148 -9.80 -13.88 -1.34
CA ARG A 148 -9.17 -14.61 -0.23
C ARG A 148 -9.53 -16.10 -0.18
N GLY A 149 -10.72 -16.46 -0.67
CA GLY A 149 -11.20 -17.84 -0.73
C GLY A 149 -10.56 -18.68 -1.84
N SER A 150 -9.89 -18.04 -2.82
CA SER A 150 -9.14 -18.74 -3.88
C SER A 150 -7.98 -19.60 -3.35
N PHE A 151 -7.61 -19.45 -2.07
CA PHE A 151 -6.44 -20.11 -1.47
C PHE A 151 -6.81 -21.08 -0.33
N ASN A 152 -8.09 -21.43 -0.16
CA ASN A 152 -8.55 -22.25 0.96
C ASN A 152 -8.04 -23.71 0.93
N ASP A 153 -7.71 -24.20 -0.27
CA ASP A 153 -7.28 -25.60 -0.50
C ASP A 153 -5.79 -25.71 -0.86
N GLU A 154 -5.03 -24.61 -0.76
CA GLU A 154 -3.61 -24.51 -1.08
C GLU A 154 -2.66 -24.81 0.10
#